data_AF-A0A442JQ96-F1
#
_entry.id   AF-A0A442JQ96-F1
#
_cell.length_a   1.000
_cell.length_b   1.000
_cell.length_c   1.000
_cell.angle_alpha   90.00
_cell.angle_beta   90.00
_cell.angle_gamma   90.00
#
_symmetry.space_group_name_H-M   'P 1'
#
loop_
_entity.id
_entity.type
_entity.pdbx_description
1 polymer ?
#
loop_
_entity_poly.entity_id
_entity_poly.type
_entity_poly.pdbx_seq_one_letter_code
_entity_poly.pdbx_strand_id
1 'polypeptide(L)'
;MTVTADIGEVASSRNVPFTRDRQGYRVVPARHPWRVVGTVLAVVIIFFTLQSILTNPRWGWDVFARFFLSEPVLVGLGRTLLLTVLASALGFLLGTLLAFARVSPSPLLSGVSWAYIWLLRSIPLIVLLLVLNNLGYLYPTIDVGVPFTSLLFAQYNTVEVFSPFWVAVVGLSLNQAAFSAEIIRGGILSVDQGQHEAAAALGLSRRRQALSIVLPQAMRAILPSGFNEIIGLAKSTSMVYVLALPELFYTVQVIYKRNLEVIPLLMVATIWYLIIMSVLSVIQLGIERRFSRGAVRTPSGPLLPNALGFLSGRGAAPAVKPPSPAPASTTAARKPLVTPGEKLARRGIGRVEIRDVSKRFGALTVLDGVDLDLAPGSVTAIVGPSGAGKSTLLRTINHLERTDTGFVTIDDELVGYHRDGHTLFELKEAAIRRRRAAIGMVFQNFNLFPHLTVIENIIEAPVSVQGVARDEAVELAKDLLARIGLPEKADAYPRHLSGGQQQRVAIARALALKPKVLLFDEPTSALDPELVGEVLDVIRELATSGTTMVIVTHEIGFAREVADTIVFMDSGKILEVGTPSRVFTAPSHQRTREFLAKVL
;
A
#
# COMPACT_ATOMS: atom_id res chain seq x y z
N MET A 1 22.51 68.48 1.22
CA MET A 1 21.58 68.32 0.07
C MET A 1 20.77 67.06 0.35
N THR A 2 19.61 67.12 1.03
CA THR A 2 18.25 67.38 0.48
C THR A 2 17.94 66.41 -0.68
N VAL A 3 16.91 65.56 -0.67
CA VAL A 3 15.46 65.78 -0.49
C VAL A 3 14.82 64.37 -0.22
N THR A 4 14.29 64.04 0.97
CA THR A 4 12.86 64.05 1.40
C THR A 4 11.82 63.49 0.42
N ALA A 5 11.17 62.38 0.77
CA ALA A 5 9.76 62.15 0.44
C ALA A 5 9.09 61.30 1.54
N ASP A 6 8.25 62.00 2.28
CA ASP A 6 7.27 61.61 3.30
C ASP A 6 6.72 60.18 3.25
N ILE A 7 6.83 59.48 4.38
CA ILE A 7 5.84 58.48 4.81
C ILE A 7 5.11 59.10 6.01
N GLY A 8 4.10 59.92 5.69
CA GLY A 8 3.18 60.53 6.65
C GLY A 8 1.89 59.72 6.79
N GLU A 9 1.67 59.23 8.00
CA GLU A 9 0.39 59.09 8.73
C GLU A 9 -0.88 58.55 8.03
N VAL A 10 -1.27 57.35 8.48
CA VAL A 10 -2.58 57.01 9.07
C VAL A 10 -3.80 57.70 8.44
N ALA A 11 -4.36 57.06 7.42
CA ALA A 11 -5.76 57.24 7.04
C ALA A 11 -6.59 56.04 7.55
N SER A 12 -7.33 56.32 8.62
CA SER A 12 -8.48 55.59 9.16
C SER A 12 -9.21 54.63 8.20
N SER A 13 -9.53 53.47 8.76
CA SER A 13 -10.51 52.49 8.30
C SER A 13 -11.72 53.10 7.58
N ARG A 14 -11.71 53.06 6.24
CA ARG A 14 -12.96 53.03 5.48
C ARG A 14 -13.36 51.57 5.32
N ASN A 15 -14.29 51.15 6.18
CA ASN A 15 -15.19 50.04 5.91
C ASN A 15 -15.84 50.30 4.54
N VAL A 16 -15.31 49.69 3.48
CA VAL A 16 -16.05 49.54 2.23
C VAL A 16 -17.11 48.48 2.53
N PRO A 17 -18.39 48.83 2.57
CA PRO A 17 -19.42 47.82 2.72
C PRO A 17 -19.38 46.99 1.44
N PHE A 18 -18.98 45.72 1.55
CA PHE A 18 -19.21 44.75 0.48
C PHE A 18 -20.72 44.63 0.31
N THR A 19 -21.26 45.46 -0.59
CA THR A 19 -22.66 45.42 -0.98
C THR A 19 -22.94 44.05 -1.60
N ARG A 20 -23.95 43.39 -1.03
CA ARG A 20 -24.58 42.19 -1.57
C ARG A 20 -25.14 42.51 -2.95
N ASP A 21 -24.39 42.20 -4.00
CA ASP A 21 -24.97 42.01 -5.34
C ASP A 21 -24.18 40.98 -6.17
N ARG A 22 -24.02 39.77 -5.62
CA ARG A 22 -23.58 38.58 -6.38
C ARG A 22 -24.78 37.76 -6.84
N GLN A 23 -25.77 38.41 -7.43
CA GLN A 23 -26.86 37.70 -8.10
C GLN A 23 -26.39 37.18 -9.46
N GLY A 24 -26.29 35.86 -9.59
CA GLY A 24 -26.58 35.16 -10.84
C GLY A 24 -25.54 35.22 -11.98
N TYR A 25 -24.23 35.11 -11.72
CA TYR A 25 -23.30 34.83 -12.82
C TYR A 25 -23.58 33.45 -13.43
N ARG A 26 -24.15 33.44 -14.63
CA ARG A 26 -24.31 32.22 -15.43
C ARG A 26 -22.95 31.79 -15.97
N VAL A 27 -22.38 30.74 -15.38
CA VAL A 27 -21.16 30.11 -15.90
C VAL A 27 -21.48 29.47 -17.26
N VAL A 28 -20.98 30.06 -18.34
CA VAL A 28 -21.06 29.46 -19.68
C VAL A 28 -19.85 28.52 -19.84
N PRO A 29 -20.05 27.23 -20.14
CA PRO A 29 -18.93 26.32 -20.35
C PRO A 29 -18.08 26.76 -21.55
N ALA A 30 -16.76 26.61 -21.44
CA ALA A 30 -15.85 26.93 -22.52
C ALA A 30 -16.21 26.12 -23.79
N ARG A 31 -16.35 26.79 -24.92
CA ARG A 31 -16.51 26.10 -26.21
C ARG A 31 -15.18 25.46 -26.58
N HIS A 32 -15.20 24.18 -26.91
CA HIS A 32 -14.04 23.43 -27.37
C HIS A 32 -14.21 23.08 -28.86
N PRO A 33 -14.05 24.03 -29.80
CA PRO A 33 -14.30 23.79 -31.23
C PRO A 33 -13.45 22.65 -31.79
N TRP A 34 -12.22 22.48 -31.31
CA TRP A 34 -11.35 21.36 -31.68
C TRP A 34 -11.88 19.99 -31.24
N ARG A 35 -12.71 19.89 -30.19
CA ARG A 35 -13.40 18.63 -29.85
C ARG A 35 -14.47 18.29 -30.88
N VAL A 36 -15.19 19.29 -31.39
CA VAL A 36 -16.20 19.10 -32.44
C VAL A 36 -15.53 18.69 -33.75
N VAL A 37 -14.50 19.43 -34.16
CA VAL A 37 -13.70 19.08 -35.35
C VAL A 37 -13.11 17.68 -35.22
N GLY A 38 -12.53 17.35 -34.06
CA GLY A 38 -12.01 16.00 -33.79
C GLY A 38 -13.09 14.92 -33.81
N THR A 39 -14.29 15.19 -33.31
CA THR A 39 -15.42 14.25 -33.34
C THR A 39 -15.89 14.01 -34.77
N VAL A 40 -16.06 15.08 -35.57
CA VAL A 40 -16.45 14.96 -36.98
C VAL A 40 -15.40 14.18 -37.76
N LEU A 41 -14.12 14.50 -37.57
CA LEU A 41 -13.02 13.77 -38.21
C LEU A 41 -13.02 12.28 -37.83
N ALA A 42 -13.22 11.96 -36.55
CA ALA A 42 -13.31 10.58 -36.08
C ALA A 42 -14.50 9.84 -36.70
N VAL A 43 -15.68 10.46 -36.78
CA VAL A 43 -16.87 9.88 -37.42
C VAL A 43 -16.61 9.62 -38.91
N VAL A 44 -15.97 10.56 -39.61
CA VAL A 44 -15.62 10.41 -41.03
C VAL A 44 -14.64 9.24 -41.23
N ILE A 45 -13.60 9.13 -40.40
CA ILE A 45 -12.63 8.02 -40.47
C ILE A 45 -13.32 6.67 -40.19
N ILE A 46 -14.17 6.61 -39.16
CA ILE A 46 -14.94 5.40 -38.82
C ILE A 46 -15.85 5.03 -39.98
N PHE A 47 -16.56 6.00 -40.57
CA PHE A 47 -17.45 5.78 -41.71
C PHE A 47 -16.69 5.21 -42.90
N PHE A 48 -15.60 5.83 -43.33
CA PHE A 48 -14.81 5.33 -44.46
C PHE A 48 -14.18 3.96 -44.19
N THR A 49 -13.75 3.71 -42.95
CA THR A 49 -13.23 2.41 -42.54
C THR A 49 -14.31 1.33 -42.61
N LEU A 50 -15.49 1.58 -42.05
CA LEU A 50 -16.62 0.66 -42.09
C LEU A 50 -17.13 0.44 -43.52
N GLN A 51 -17.22 1.50 -44.32
CA GLN A 51 -17.59 1.40 -45.73
C GLN A 51 -16.59 0.48 -46.46
N SER A 52 -15.29 0.71 -46.32
CA SER A 52 -14.26 -0.14 -46.95
C SER A 52 -14.34 -1.60 -46.50
N ILE A 53 -14.56 -1.84 -45.21
CA ILE A 53 -14.69 -3.19 -44.64
C ILE A 53 -15.93 -3.92 -45.16
N LEU A 54 -17.06 -3.22 -45.28
CA LEU A 54 -18.35 -3.82 -45.63
C LEU A 54 -18.58 -3.94 -47.13
N THR A 55 -18.08 -3.02 -47.96
CA THR A 55 -18.39 -2.99 -49.40
C THR A 55 -17.28 -3.56 -50.28
N ASN A 56 -16.04 -3.66 -49.80
CA ASN A 56 -14.95 -4.19 -50.61
C ASN A 56 -14.99 -5.73 -50.65
N PRO A 57 -15.21 -6.35 -51.83
CA PRO A 57 -15.33 -7.80 -51.95
C PRO A 57 -14.04 -8.56 -51.59
N ARG A 58 -12.88 -7.88 -51.59
CA ARG A 58 -11.58 -8.47 -51.21
C ARG A 58 -11.52 -8.92 -49.75
N TRP A 59 -12.45 -8.50 -48.90
CA TRP A 59 -12.58 -9.01 -47.54
C TRP A 59 -13.18 -10.42 -47.49
N GLY A 60 -13.87 -10.89 -48.54
CA GLY A 60 -14.35 -12.27 -48.66
C GLY A 60 -15.23 -12.74 -47.49
N TRP A 61 -16.31 -12.00 -47.19
CA TRP A 61 -17.20 -12.27 -46.06
C TRP A 61 -17.85 -13.66 -46.08
N ASP A 62 -18.08 -14.21 -47.26
CA ASP A 62 -18.58 -15.56 -47.48
C ASP A 62 -17.56 -16.63 -47.05
N VAL A 63 -16.29 -16.44 -47.41
CA VAL A 63 -15.17 -17.30 -46.98
C VAL A 63 -14.98 -17.18 -45.47
N PHE A 64 -14.98 -15.94 -44.95
CA PHE A 64 -14.91 -15.68 -43.52
C PHE A 64 -15.98 -16.46 -42.74
N ALA A 65 -17.25 -16.32 -43.12
CA ALA A 65 -18.37 -16.96 -42.43
C ALA A 65 -18.25 -18.49 -42.41
N ARG A 66 -17.74 -19.08 -43.50
CA ARG A 66 -17.52 -20.53 -43.61
C ARG A 66 -16.44 -21.03 -42.65
N PHE A 67 -15.34 -20.29 -42.50
CA PHE A 67 -14.20 -20.72 -41.68
C PHE A 67 -14.30 -20.28 -40.22
N PHE A 68 -15.08 -19.25 -39.91
CA PHE A 68 -15.12 -18.63 -38.57
C PHE A 68 -15.43 -19.64 -37.45
N LEU A 69 -16.37 -20.55 -37.68
CA LEU A 69 -16.75 -21.61 -36.74
C LEU A 69 -16.33 -23.01 -37.21
N SER A 70 -15.35 -23.09 -38.12
CA SER A 70 -14.86 -24.39 -38.60
C SER A 70 -14.12 -25.16 -37.51
N GLU A 71 -14.25 -26.49 -37.53
CA GLU A 71 -13.63 -27.37 -36.53
C GLU A 71 -12.12 -27.13 -36.36
N PRO A 72 -11.29 -27.00 -37.43
CA PRO A 72 -9.86 -26.73 -37.26
C PRO A 72 -9.61 -25.41 -36.52
N VAL A 73 -10.37 -24.35 -36.84
CA VAL A 73 -10.23 -23.03 -36.19
C VAL A 73 -10.62 -23.12 -34.72
N LEU A 74 -11.71 -23.82 -34.37
CA LEU A 74 -12.14 -24.00 -32.99
C LEU A 74 -11.16 -24.85 -32.16
N VAL A 75 -10.56 -25.89 -32.76
CA VAL A 75 -9.51 -26.69 -32.12
C VAL A 75 -8.25 -25.84 -31.89
N GLY A 76 -7.85 -25.03 -32.90
CA GLY A 76 -6.74 -24.09 -32.78
C GLY A 76 -6.97 -23.04 -31.69
N LEU A 77 -8.18 -22.47 -31.64
CA LEU A 77 -8.64 -21.56 -30.58
C LEU A 77 -8.55 -22.21 -29.19
N GLY A 78 -9.02 -23.44 -29.04
CA GLY A 78 -8.94 -24.19 -27.78
C GLY A 78 -7.49 -24.36 -27.32
N ARG A 79 -6.56 -24.66 -28.23
CA ARG A 79 -5.13 -24.74 -27.91
C ARG A 79 -4.54 -23.38 -27.52
N THR A 80 -4.89 -22.30 -28.21
CA THR A 80 -4.48 -20.94 -27.85
C THR A 80 -4.92 -20.56 -26.43
N LEU A 81 -6.18 -20.86 -26.09
CA LEU A 81 -6.73 -20.63 -24.75
C LEU A 81 -6.03 -21.50 -23.69
N LEU A 82 -5.82 -22.79 -23.98
CA LEU A 82 -5.13 -23.71 -23.09
C LEU A 82 -3.70 -23.25 -22.79
N LEU A 83 -2.94 -22.86 -23.82
CA LEU A 83 -1.58 -22.32 -23.66
C LEU A 83 -1.58 -21.07 -22.80
N THR A 84 -2.53 -20.15 -23.03
CA THR A 84 -2.65 -18.92 -22.26
C THR A 84 -2.92 -19.21 -20.79
N VAL A 85 -3.85 -20.14 -20.48
CA VAL A 85 -4.18 -20.51 -19.10
C VAL A 85 -3.00 -21.19 -18.41
N LEU A 86 -2.37 -22.18 -19.04
CA LEU A 86 -1.24 -22.91 -18.48
C LEU A 86 -0.04 -21.99 -18.26
N ALA A 87 0.33 -21.19 -19.27
CA ALA A 87 1.47 -20.28 -19.17
C ALA A 87 1.22 -19.14 -18.20
N SER A 88 -0.02 -18.67 -18.06
CA SER A 88 -0.39 -17.72 -17.00
C SER A 88 -0.23 -18.35 -15.63
N ALA A 89 -0.82 -19.53 -15.40
CA ALA A 89 -0.78 -20.18 -14.08
C ALA A 89 0.65 -20.49 -13.63
N LEU A 90 1.45 -21.12 -14.50
CA LEU A 90 2.86 -21.45 -14.22
C LEU A 90 3.73 -20.19 -14.14
N GLY A 91 3.51 -19.23 -15.04
CA GLY A 91 4.22 -17.96 -15.06
C GLY A 91 4.00 -17.13 -13.80
N PHE A 92 2.76 -16.99 -13.33
CA PHE A 92 2.47 -16.28 -12.08
C PHE A 92 2.96 -17.04 -10.85
N LEU A 93 2.89 -18.37 -10.84
CA LEU A 93 3.43 -19.18 -9.75
C LEU A 93 4.95 -18.97 -9.62
N LEU A 94 5.69 -19.17 -10.71
CA LEU A 94 7.14 -18.98 -10.75
C LEU A 94 7.50 -17.51 -10.51
N GLY A 95 6.76 -16.58 -11.09
CA GLY A 95 6.93 -15.13 -10.90
C GLY A 95 6.76 -14.71 -9.43
N THR A 96 5.83 -15.31 -8.70
CA THR A 96 5.65 -15.06 -7.26
C THR A 96 6.86 -15.53 -6.46
N LEU A 97 7.37 -16.73 -6.75
CA LEU A 97 8.57 -17.26 -6.09
C LEU A 97 9.79 -16.38 -6.37
N LEU A 98 9.97 -15.93 -7.61
CA LEU A 98 11.03 -15.00 -8.00
C LEU A 98 10.86 -13.64 -7.33
N ALA A 99 9.65 -13.09 -7.25
CA ALA A 99 9.40 -11.82 -6.56
C ALA A 99 9.82 -11.89 -5.09
N PHE A 100 9.49 -12.98 -4.38
CA PHE A 100 9.94 -13.17 -3.00
C PHE A 100 11.44 -13.38 -2.88
N ALA A 101 12.05 -14.16 -3.79
CA ALA A 101 13.50 -14.30 -3.84
C ALA A 101 14.19 -12.94 -4.06
N ARG A 102 13.59 -12.06 -4.87
CA ARG A 102 14.10 -10.73 -5.19
C ARG A 102 14.04 -9.75 -4.01
N VAL A 103 12.99 -9.82 -3.18
CA VAL A 103 12.81 -9.01 -1.96
C VAL A 103 13.53 -9.62 -0.75
N SER A 104 14.00 -10.86 -0.86
CA SER A 104 14.72 -11.54 0.21
C SER A 104 16.02 -10.80 0.59
N PRO A 105 16.38 -10.74 1.88
CA PRO A 105 17.69 -10.21 2.31
C PRO A 105 18.87 -11.11 1.90
N SER A 106 18.62 -12.33 1.41
CA SER A 106 19.69 -13.23 0.93
C SER A 106 20.26 -12.72 -0.41
N PRO A 107 21.58 -12.42 -0.48
CA PRO A 107 22.19 -11.92 -1.71
C PRO A 107 22.15 -12.96 -2.84
N LEU A 108 22.25 -14.26 -2.51
CA LEU A 108 22.19 -15.34 -3.50
C LEU A 108 20.78 -15.44 -4.13
N LEU A 109 19.73 -15.49 -3.31
CA LEU A 109 18.35 -15.58 -3.82
C LEU A 109 17.99 -14.34 -4.65
N SER A 110 18.34 -13.15 -4.15
CA SER A 110 18.06 -11.91 -4.87
C SER A 110 18.88 -11.78 -6.16
N GLY A 111 20.14 -12.23 -6.15
CA GLY A 111 21.02 -12.25 -7.31
C GLY A 111 20.57 -13.22 -8.40
N VAL A 112 20.22 -14.46 -8.04
CA VAL A 112 19.69 -15.46 -8.98
C VAL A 112 18.37 -14.98 -9.60
N SER A 113 17.44 -14.48 -8.77
CA SER A 113 16.18 -13.95 -9.29
C SER A 113 16.39 -12.75 -10.20
N TRP A 114 17.35 -11.87 -9.90
CA TRP A 114 17.68 -10.75 -10.76
C TRP A 114 18.22 -11.19 -12.12
N ALA A 115 19.19 -12.12 -12.11
CA ALA A 115 19.79 -12.63 -13.33
C ALA A 115 18.74 -13.30 -14.22
N TYR A 116 17.84 -14.09 -13.64
CA TYR A 116 16.69 -14.65 -14.33
C TYR A 116 15.82 -13.56 -14.97
N ILE A 117 15.36 -12.59 -14.17
CA ILE A 117 14.44 -11.54 -14.63
C ILE A 117 15.08 -10.71 -15.74
N TRP A 118 16.33 -10.31 -15.57
CA TRP A 118 17.10 -9.56 -16.56
C TRP A 118 17.23 -10.33 -17.87
N LEU A 119 17.63 -11.61 -17.80
CA LEU A 119 17.85 -12.45 -18.97
C LEU A 119 16.56 -12.68 -19.74
N LEU A 120 15.52 -13.19 -19.07
CA LEU A 120 14.28 -13.62 -19.72
C LEU A 120 13.46 -12.44 -20.26
N ARG A 121 13.54 -11.25 -19.66
CA ARG A 121 12.90 -10.03 -20.22
C ARG A 121 13.66 -9.45 -21.41
N SER A 122 14.96 -9.75 -21.54
CA SER A 122 15.81 -9.20 -22.61
C SER A 122 15.81 -10.07 -23.87
N ILE A 123 15.54 -11.37 -23.73
CA ILE A 123 15.48 -12.30 -24.87
C ILE A 123 14.11 -12.17 -25.56
N PRO A 124 14.05 -11.92 -26.88
CA PRO A 124 12.79 -11.97 -27.62
C PRO A 124 12.14 -13.35 -27.49
N LEU A 125 10.84 -13.40 -27.23
CA LEU A 125 10.11 -14.65 -27.00
C LEU A 125 10.31 -15.66 -28.14
N ILE A 126 10.31 -15.23 -29.40
CA ILE A 126 10.53 -16.12 -30.54
C ILE A 126 11.92 -16.79 -30.50
N VAL A 127 12.95 -16.07 -30.05
CA VAL A 127 14.31 -16.61 -29.90
C VAL A 127 14.33 -17.63 -28.76
N LEU A 128 13.69 -17.31 -27.63
CA LEU A 128 13.56 -18.24 -26.50
C LEU A 128 12.87 -19.55 -26.92
N LEU A 129 11.75 -19.46 -27.65
CA LEU A 129 11.01 -20.63 -28.14
C LEU A 129 11.87 -21.47 -29.09
N LEU A 130 12.59 -20.85 -30.02
CA LEU A 130 13.49 -21.54 -30.93
C LEU A 130 14.63 -22.24 -30.20
N VAL A 131 15.26 -21.58 -29.22
CA VAL A 131 16.33 -22.20 -28.41
C VAL A 131 15.80 -23.43 -27.66
N LEU A 132 14.63 -23.31 -27.02
CA LEU A 132 14.02 -24.41 -26.28
C LEU A 132 13.61 -25.57 -27.20
N ASN A 133 13.10 -25.29 -28.40
CA ASN A 133 12.74 -26.33 -29.37
C ASN A 133 13.95 -27.12 -29.88
N ASN A 134 15.13 -26.48 -29.88
CA ASN A 134 16.38 -27.08 -30.33
C ASN A 134 17.22 -27.62 -29.16
N LEU A 135 16.67 -27.68 -27.94
CA LEU A 135 17.40 -28.12 -26.75
C LEU A 135 17.88 -29.57 -26.85
N GLY A 136 17.14 -30.43 -27.57
CA GLY A 136 17.52 -31.82 -27.84
C GLY A 136 18.82 -31.98 -28.64
N TYR A 137 19.24 -30.96 -29.39
CA TYR A 137 20.55 -30.97 -30.06
C TYR A 137 21.72 -30.73 -29.09
N LEU A 138 21.48 -29.98 -28.02
CA LEU A 138 22.49 -29.71 -26.98
C LEU A 138 22.51 -30.81 -25.93
N TYR A 139 21.34 -31.33 -25.57
CA TYR A 139 21.15 -32.33 -24.53
C TYR A 139 20.24 -33.43 -25.09
N PRO A 140 20.78 -34.54 -25.63
CA PRO A 140 19.97 -35.61 -26.21
C PRO A 140 19.07 -36.32 -25.17
N THR A 141 19.53 -36.41 -23.93
CA THR A 141 18.79 -36.98 -22.81
C THR A 141 18.75 -36.04 -21.61
N ILE A 142 17.68 -36.12 -20.84
CA ILE A 142 17.55 -35.51 -19.52
C ILE A 142 17.74 -36.61 -18.49
N ASP A 143 18.85 -36.50 -17.77
CA ASP A 143 19.26 -37.45 -16.75
C ASP A 143 18.84 -36.94 -15.36
N VAL A 144 17.97 -37.69 -14.68
CA VAL A 144 17.56 -37.41 -13.31
C VAL A 144 18.39 -38.29 -12.39
N GLY A 145 19.35 -37.69 -11.69
CA GLY A 145 20.31 -38.40 -10.85
C GLY A 145 20.91 -37.49 -9.78
N VAL A 146 21.87 -38.03 -9.02
CA VAL A 146 22.65 -37.19 -8.09
C VAL A 146 23.72 -36.45 -8.91
N PRO A 147 23.75 -35.10 -8.88
CA PRO A 147 24.72 -34.32 -9.64
C PRO A 147 26.17 -34.76 -9.35
N PHE A 148 27.00 -34.81 -10.39
CA PHE A 148 28.42 -35.20 -10.31
C PHE A 148 28.67 -36.65 -9.86
N THR A 149 27.68 -37.53 -10.00
CA THR A 149 27.81 -38.98 -9.74
C THR A 149 27.24 -39.80 -10.89
N SER A 150 27.51 -41.12 -10.89
CA SER A 150 26.94 -42.08 -11.85
C SER A 150 25.55 -42.60 -11.45
N LEU A 151 25.00 -42.15 -10.33
CA LEU A 151 23.69 -42.59 -9.85
C LEU A 151 22.58 -41.89 -10.63
N LEU A 152 22.00 -42.63 -11.59
CA LEU A 152 20.83 -42.21 -12.37
C LEU A 152 19.57 -42.91 -11.85
N PHE A 153 18.56 -42.12 -11.54
CA PHE A 153 17.24 -42.61 -11.16
C PHE A 153 16.31 -42.77 -12.37
N ALA A 154 16.44 -41.88 -13.36
CA ALA A 154 15.70 -41.97 -14.62
C ALA A 154 16.43 -41.22 -15.74
N GLN A 155 16.22 -41.65 -16.98
CA GLN A 155 16.74 -41.00 -18.18
C GLN A 155 15.61 -40.89 -19.21
N TYR A 156 15.41 -39.69 -19.74
CA TYR A 156 14.35 -39.41 -20.72
C TYR A 156 14.94 -38.80 -21.98
N ASN A 157 14.39 -39.16 -23.14
CA ASN A 157 14.76 -38.49 -24.39
C ASN A 157 14.24 -37.04 -24.37
N THR A 158 15.14 -36.08 -24.57
CA THR A 158 14.79 -34.67 -24.49
C THR A 158 13.74 -34.26 -25.52
N VAL A 159 13.79 -34.82 -26.74
CA VAL A 159 12.83 -34.51 -27.81
C VAL A 159 11.43 -35.06 -27.49
N GLU A 160 11.36 -36.20 -26.80
CA GLU A 160 10.08 -36.78 -26.36
C GLU A 160 9.45 -35.97 -25.24
N VAL A 161 10.26 -35.49 -24.28
CA VAL A 161 9.80 -34.65 -23.16
C VAL A 161 9.41 -33.25 -23.64
N PHE A 162 10.28 -32.62 -24.44
CA PHE A 162 10.09 -31.29 -25.01
C PHE A 162 9.40 -31.34 -26.38
N SER A 163 8.20 -31.92 -26.43
CA SER A 163 7.31 -31.76 -27.59
C SER A 163 7.04 -30.27 -27.88
N PRO A 164 6.66 -29.86 -29.11
CA PRO A 164 6.35 -28.46 -29.44
C PRO A 164 5.34 -27.81 -28.49
N PHE A 165 4.39 -28.60 -27.97
CA PHE A 165 3.42 -28.13 -26.98
C PHE A 165 4.10 -27.79 -25.64
N TRP A 166 4.94 -28.68 -25.10
CA TRP A 166 5.64 -28.44 -23.84
C TRP A 166 6.70 -27.35 -23.97
N VAL A 167 7.39 -27.26 -25.10
CA VAL A 167 8.28 -26.14 -25.42
C VAL A 167 7.54 -24.81 -25.38
N ALA A 168 6.34 -24.76 -25.98
CA ALA A 168 5.49 -23.56 -25.93
C ALA A 168 5.09 -23.21 -24.49
N VAL A 169 4.60 -24.19 -23.72
CA VAL A 169 4.19 -23.99 -22.31
C VAL A 169 5.37 -23.47 -21.48
N VAL A 170 6.54 -24.12 -21.56
CA VAL A 170 7.73 -23.73 -20.80
C VAL A 170 8.23 -22.35 -21.24
N GLY A 171 8.42 -22.11 -22.54
CA GLY A 171 8.94 -20.84 -23.04
C GLY A 171 8.03 -19.65 -22.72
N LEU A 172 6.71 -19.81 -22.90
CA LEU A 172 5.73 -18.80 -22.51
C LEU A 172 5.72 -18.58 -20.99
N SER A 173 5.76 -19.64 -20.19
CA SER A 173 5.77 -19.54 -18.72
C SER A 173 7.02 -18.85 -18.19
N LEU A 174 8.20 -19.18 -18.75
CA LEU A 174 9.46 -18.59 -18.33
C LEU A 174 9.48 -17.08 -18.61
N ASN A 175 9.08 -16.69 -19.83
CA ASN A 175 8.95 -15.28 -20.19
C ASN A 175 7.92 -14.58 -19.29
N GLN A 176 6.72 -15.16 -19.13
CA GLN A 176 5.65 -14.62 -18.29
C GLN A 176 6.08 -14.45 -16.84
N ALA A 177 6.85 -15.39 -16.29
CA ALA A 177 7.32 -15.34 -14.91
C ALA A 177 8.24 -14.14 -14.66
N ALA A 178 9.06 -13.75 -15.65
CA ALA A 178 9.99 -12.63 -15.51
C ALA A 178 9.24 -11.28 -15.41
N PHE A 179 8.21 -11.07 -16.23
CA PHE A 179 7.34 -9.88 -16.14
C PHE A 179 6.45 -9.91 -14.89
N SER A 180 5.85 -11.06 -14.60
CA SER A 180 4.99 -11.25 -13.42
C SER A 180 5.75 -11.00 -12.11
N ALA A 181 7.02 -11.43 -12.02
CA ALA A 181 7.86 -11.20 -10.85
C ALA A 181 8.06 -9.71 -10.54
N GLU A 182 8.30 -8.89 -11.57
CA GLU A 182 8.49 -7.44 -11.41
C GLU A 182 7.19 -6.73 -11.03
N ILE A 183 6.05 -7.17 -11.55
CA ILE A 183 4.74 -6.64 -11.17
C ILE A 183 4.42 -6.98 -9.71
N ILE A 184 4.62 -8.22 -9.30
CA ILE A 184 4.37 -8.67 -7.92
C ILE A 184 5.32 -7.94 -6.95
N ARG A 185 6.61 -7.88 -7.29
CA ARG A 185 7.61 -7.13 -6.51
C ARG A 185 7.25 -5.65 -6.39
N GLY A 186 6.95 -5.00 -7.51
CA GLY A 186 6.55 -3.59 -7.55
C GLY A 186 5.28 -3.32 -6.75
N GLY A 187 4.31 -4.23 -6.81
CA GLY A 187 3.09 -4.13 -6.01
C GLY A 187 3.33 -4.28 -4.51
N ILE A 188 4.19 -5.21 -4.08
CA ILE A 188 4.57 -5.33 -2.66
C ILE A 188 5.30 -4.07 -2.18
N LEU A 189 6.24 -3.55 -2.97
CA LEU A 189 7.00 -2.33 -2.63
C LEU A 189 6.17 -1.04 -2.73
N SER A 190 5.01 -1.07 -3.38
CA SER A 190 4.10 0.09 -3.45
C SER A 190 3.32 0.33 -2.16
N VAL A 191 3.31 -0.65 -1.24
CA VAL A 191 2.67 -0.50 0.07
C VAL A 191 3.55 0.39 0.94
N ASP A 192 2.95 1.43 1.51
CA ASP A 192 3.64 2.41 2.34
C ASP A 192 4.34 1.76 3.54
N GLN A 193 5.58 2.19 3.83
CA GLN A 193 6.40 1.62 4.91
C GLN A 193 5.73 1.80 6.28
N GLY A 194 4.97 2.87 6.50
CA GLY A 194 4.20 3.10 7.73
C GLY A 194 3.15 2.03 8.01
N GLN A 195 2.68 1.31 6.98
CA GLN A 195 1.76 0.17 7.16
C GLN A 195 2.48 -1.02 7.80
N HIS A 196 3.73 -1.26 7.41
CA HIS A 196 4.58 -2.28 8.03
C HIS A 196 4.90 -1.91 9.49
N GLU A 197 5.27 -0.66 9.73
CA GLU A 197 5.56 -0.15 11.08
C GLU A 197 4.35 -0.23 12.00
N ALA A 198 3.16 0.19 11.54
CA ALA A 198 1.95 0.10 12.34
C ALA A 198 1.52 -1.35 12.63
N ALA A 199 1.61 -2.23 11.62
CA ALA A 199 1.31 -3.64 11.83
C ALA A 199 2.29 -4.30 12.81
N ALA A 200 3.57 -3.93 12.72
CA ALA A 200 4.59 -4.35 13.67
C ALA A 200 4.31 -3.80 15.07
N ALA A 201 3.98 -2.51 15.23
CA ALA A 201 3.65 -1.84 16.49
C ALA A 201 2.50 -2.53 17.25
N LEU A 202 1.50 -3.01 16.50
CA LEU A 202 0.37 -3.74 17.06
C LEU A 202 0.68 -5.18 17.47
N GLY A 203 1.91 -5.67 17.22
CA GLY A 203 2.32 -7.04 17.57
C GLY A 203 1.85 -8.11 16.57
N LEU A 204 1.47 -7.74 15.35
CA LEU A 204 1.05 -8.69 14.33
C LEU A 204 2.21 -9.59 13.90
N SER A 205 1.93 -10.89 13.68
CA SER A 205 2.95 -11.82 13.15
C SER A 205 3.31 -11.49 11.71
N ARG A 206 4.56 -11.74 11.26
CA ARG A 206 4.97 -11.52 9.86
C ARG A 206 4.03 -12.14 8.83
N ARG A 207 3.48 -13.33 9.12
CA ARG A 207 2.48 -13.97 8.26
C ARG A 207 1.18 -13.17 8.16
N ARG A 208 0.65 -12.65 9.28
CA ARG A 208 -0.54 -11.78 9.27
C ARG A 208 -0.24 -10.41 8.66
N GLN A 209 0.92 -9.82 8.94
CA GLN A 209 1.35 -8.59 8.27
C GLN A 209 1.33 -8.78 6.75
N ALA A 210 1.92 -9.87 6.26
CA ALA A 210 1.92 -10.19 4.84
C ALA A 210 0.51 -10.45 4.28
N LEU A 211 -0.28 -11.33 4.90
CA LEU A 211 -1.55 -11.79 4.33
C LEU A 211 -2.74 -10.85 4.56
N SER A 212 -2.80 -10.20 5.73
CA SER A 212 -3.95 -9.38 6.14
C SER A 212 -3.73 -7.89 5.93
N ILE A 213 -2.48 -7.41 5.93
CA ILE A 213 -2.17 -5.98 5.80
C ILE A 213 -1.58 -5.65 4.43
N VAL A 214 -0.48 -6.31 4.04
CA VAL A 214 0.30 -5.94 2.85
C VAL A 214 -0.34 -6.49 1.59
N LEU A 215 -0.63 -7.80 1.53
CA LEU A 215 -1.13 -8.45 0.33
C LEU A 215 -2.43 -7.83 -0.20
N PRO A 216 -3.47 -7.54 0.61
CA PRO A 216 -4.69 -6.92 0.09
C PRO A 216 -4.44 -5.53 -0.54
N GLN A 217 -3.47 -4.79 -0.01
CA GLN A 217 -3.06 -3.49 -0.53
C GLN A 217 -2.22 -3.64 -1.81
N ALA A 218 -1.23 -4.53 -1.79
CA ALA A 218 -0.37 -4.85 -2.93
C ALA A 218 -1.20 -5.37 -4.11
N MET A 219 -2.22 -6.20 -3.87
CA MET A 219 -3.09 -6.74 -4.92
C MET A 219 -3.81 -5.66 -5.73
N ARG A 220 -4.06 -4.48 -5.15
CA ARG A 220 -4.63 -3.34 -5.90
C ARG A 220 -3.68 -2.81 -6.97
N ALA A 221 -2.37 -2.92 -6.76
CA ALA A 221 -1.36 -2.56 -7.74
C ALA A 221 -0.99 -3.74 -8.66
N ILE A 222 -0.97 -4.97 -8.14
CA ILE A 222 -0.57 -6.18 -8.89
C ILE A 222 -1.62 -6.57 -9.92
N LEU A 223 -2.90 -6.60 -9.55
CA LEU A 223 -3.94 -7.19 -10.41
C LEU A 223 -4.12 -6.49 -11.75
N PRO A 224 -4.25 -5.14 -11.84
CA PRO A 224 -4.45 -4.48 -13.13
C PRO A 224 -3.30 -4.78 -14.11
N SER A 225 -2.07 -4.64 -13.64
CA SER A 225 -0.86 -4.92 -14.44
C SER A 225 -0.73 -6.40 -14.77
N GLY A 226 -1.04 -7.29 -13.82
CA GLY A 226 -1.00 -8.73 -14.04
C GLY A 226 -2.00 -9.19 -15.10
N PHE A 227 -3.22 -8.65 -15.10
CA PHE A 227 -4.21 -8.92 -16.14
C PHE A 227 -3.78 -8.38 -17.51
N ASN A 228 -3.16 -7.20 -17.55
CA ASN A 228 -2.59 -6.68 -18.79
C ASN A 228 -1.51 -7.62 -19.37
N GLU A 229 -0.70 -8.25 -18.52
CA GLU A 229 0.26 -9.27 -18.97
C GLU A 229 -0.43 -10.55 -19.46
N ILE A 230 -1.53 -11.00 -18.85
CA ILE A 230 -2.31 -12.15 -19.37
C ILE A 230 -2.87 -11.83 -20.77
N ILE A 231 -3.36 -10.60 -20.98
CA ILE A 231 -3.82 -10.12 -22.29
C ILE A 231 -2.65 -10.09 -23.29
N GLY A 232 -1.49 -9.60 -22.86
CA GLY A 232 -0.25 -9.63 -23.67
C GLY A 232 0.16 -11.06 -24.05
N LEU A 233 0.15 -11.97 -23.07
CA LEU A 233 0.48 -13.37 -23.24
C LEU A 233 -0.44 -14.07 -24.24
N ALA A 234 -1.74 -13.80 -24.17
CA ALA A 234 -2.72 -14.32 -25.12
C ALA A 234 -2.47 -13.83 -26.55
N LYS A 235 -1.79 -12.71 -26.77
CA LYS A 235 -1.30 -12.29 -28.10
C LYS A 235 -0.02 -13.01 -28.45
N SER A 236 0.88 -13.15 -27.49
CA SER A 236 2.18 -13.81 -27.64
C SER A 236 2.08 -15.30 -27.97
N THR A 237 0.97 -15.97 -27.65
CA THR A 237 0.71 -17.34 -28.14
C THR A 237 0.76 -17.44 -29.66
N SER A 238 0.46 -16.36 -30.39
CA SER A 238 0.59 -16.33 -31.86
C SER A 238 2.03 -16.53 -32.32
N MET A 239 3.05 -16.21 -31.50
CA MET A 239 4.47 -16.44 -31.81
C MET A 239 4.86 -17.92 -31.76
N VAL A 240 4.04 -18.77 -31.14
CA VAL A 240 4.27 -20.21 -31.04
C VAL A 240 4.14 -20.92 -32.40
N TYR A 241 3.56 -20.26 -33.41
CA TYR A 241 3.52 -20.77 -34.79
C TYR A 241 4.90 -21.20 -35.32
N VAL A 242 5.99 -20.60 -34.81
CA VAL A 242 7.37 -20.96 -35.16
C VAL A 242 7.71 -22.41 -34.81
N LEU A 243 7.01 -23.01 -33.85
CA LEU A 243 7.16 -24.39 -33.41
C LEU A 243 6.31 -25.36 -34.23
N ALA A 244 5.64 -24.89 -35.29
CA ALA A 244 4.65 -25.64 -36.05
C ALA A 244 3.50 -26.21 -35.18
N LEU A 245 3.21 -25.56 -34.06
CA LEU A 245 2.13 -25.97 -33.18
C LEU A 245 0.79 -25.49 -33.75
N PRO A 246 -0.22 -26.37 -33.90
CA PRO A 246 -1.52 -26.03 -34.47
C PRO A 246 -2.43 -25.26 -33.51
N GLU A 247 -1.99 -24.08 -33.06
CA GLU A 247 -2.81 -23.05 -32.41
C GLU A 247 -3.57 -22.20 -33.46
N LEU A 248 -4.40 -21.26 -33.01
CA LEU A 248 -5.30 -20.48 -33.89
C LEU A 248 -4.59 -19.85 -35.09
N PHE A 249 -3.49 -19.12 -34.87
CA PHE A 249 -2.82 -18.38 -35.94
C PHE A 249 -2.17 -19.33 -36.95
N TYR A 250 -1.40 -20.32 -36.49
CA TYR A 250 -0.81 -21.36 -37.34
C TYR A 250 -1.87 -22.12 -38.14
N THR A 251 -2.98 -22.50 -37.51
CA THR A 251 -4.06 -23.23 -38.18
C THR A 251 -4.65 -22.41 -39.32
N VAL A 252 -4.90 -21.13 -39.07
CA VAL A 252 -5.33 -20.18 -40.11
C VAL A 252 -4.27 -20.05 -41.21
N GLN A 253 -2.98 -20.01 -40.87
CA GLN A 253 -1.89 -20.00 -41.86
C GLN A 253 -1.87 -21.23 -42.76
N VAL A 254 -2.06 -22.41 -42.20
CA VAL A 254 -2.11 -23.66 -42.97
C VAL A 254 -3.30 -23.64 -43.94
N ILE A 255 -4.47 -23.19 -43.49
CA ILE A 255 -5.67 -23.10 -44.33
C ILE A 255 -5.46 -22.12 -45.47
N TYR A 256 -4.99 -20.89 -45.19
CA TYR A 256 -4.83 -19.89 -46.25
C TYR A 256 -3.71 -20.21 -47.22
N LYS A 257 -2.65 -20.89 -46.79
CA LYS A 257 -1.59 -21.37 -47.70
C LYS A 257 -2.12 -22.43 -48.67
N ARG A 258 -3.18 -23.14 -48.30
CA ARG A 258 -3.80 -24.17 -49.14
C ARG A 258 -4.85 -23.62 -50.09
N ASN A 259 -5.72 -22.70 -49.63
CA ASN A 259 -6.82 -22.17 -50.43
C ASN A 259 -6.49 -20.81 -51.10
N LEU A 260 -5.34 -20.22 -50.80
CA LEU A 260 -4.87 -18.90 -51.28
C LEU A 260 -5.74 -17.70 -50.86
N GLU A 261 -6.69 -17.89 -49.94
CA GLU A 261 -7.59 -16.85 -49.40
C GLU A 261 -6.98 -16.19 -48.17
N VAL A 262 -5.95 -15.36 -48.36
CA VAL A 262 -5.14 -14.81 -47.26
C VAL A 262 -5.94 -13.85 -46.37
N ILE A 263 -6.63 -12.87 -46.96
CA ILE A 263 -7.32 -11.81 -46.20
C ILE A 263 -8.48 -12.36 -45.34
N PRO A 264 -9.43 -13.14 -45.89
CA PRO A 264 -10.57 -13.63 -45.11
C PRO A 264 -10.15 -14.51 -43.92
N LEU A 265 -9.12 -15.32 -44.11
CA LEU A 265 -8.62 -16.22 -43.07
C LEU A 265 -7.84 -15.45 -41.98
N LEU A 266 -7.03 -14.45 -42.35
CA LEU A 266 -6.42 -13.56 -41.37
C LEU A 266 -7.48 -12.80 -40.55
N MET A 267 -8.59 -12.38 -41.16
CA MET A 267 -9.72 -11.80 -40.41
C MET A 267 -10.30 -12.78 -39.39
N VAL A 268 -10.43 -14.07 -39.71
CA VAL A 268 -10.89 -15.09 -38.76
C VAL A 268 -10.00 -15.10 -37.52
N ALA A 269 -8.68 -15.16 -37.70
CA ALA A 269 -7.75 -15.08 -36.57
C ALA A 269 -7.89 -13.75 -35.81
N THR A 270 -7.92 -12.61 -36.51
CA THR A 270 -8.03 -11.27 -35.89
C THR A 270 -9.30 -11.12 -35.06
N ILE A 271 -10.46 -11.56 -35.56
CA ILE A 271 -11.74 -11.45 -34.85
C ILE A 271 -11.76 -12.39 -33.64
N TRP A 272 -11.23 -13.60 -33.76
CA TRP A 272 -11.11 -14.49 -32.60
C TRP A 272 -10.18 -13.92 -31.53
N TYR A 273 -9.01 -13.40 -31.90
CA TYR A 273 -8.14 -12.71 -30.95
C TYR A 273 -8.86 -11.52 -30.31
N LEU A 274 -9.60 -10.71 -31.07
CA LEU A 274 -10.40 -9.60 -30.54
C LEU A 274 -11.45 -10.08 -29.51
N ILE A 275 -12.13 -11.20 -29.78
CA ILE A 275 -13.09 -11.81 -28.85
C ILE A 275 -12.38 -12.24 -27.56
N ILE A 276 -11.26 -12.97 -27.67
CA ILE A 276 -10.48 -13.42 -26.50
C ILE A 276 -10.07 -12.22 -25.65
N MET A 277 -9.49 -11.18 -26.27
CA MET A 277 -9.05 -9.99 -25.55
C MET A 277 -10.22 -9.28 -24.88
N SER A 278 -11.36 -9.16 -25.57
CA SER A 278 -12.56 -8.52 -25.02
C SER A 278 -13.09 -9.28 -23.80
N VAL A 279 -13.14 -10.61 -23.86
CA VAL A 279 -13.54 -11.45 -22.72
C VAL A 279 -12.57 -11.29 -21.54
N LEU A 280 -11.26 -11.34 -21.79
CA LEU A 280 -10.24 -11.14 -20.75
C LEU A 280 -10.33 -9.73 -20.13
N SER A 281 -10.56 -8.68 -20.93
CA SER A 281 -10.76 -7.32 -20.43
C SER A 281 -12.03 -7.18 -19.58
N VAL A 282 -13.13 -7.87 -19.93
CA VAL A 282 -14.35 -7.89 -19.10
C VAL A 282 -14.09 -8.59 -17.77
N ILE A 283 -13.35 -9.72 -17.78
CA ILE A 283 -12.95 -10.43 -16.56
C ILE A 283 -12.07 -9.53 -15.67
N GLN A 284 -11.09 -8.83 -16.26
CA GLN A 284 -10.24 -7.86 -15.57
C GLN A 284 -11.07 -6.79 -14.86
N LEU A 285 -12.04 -6.16 -15.55
CA LEU A 285 -12.92 -5.15 -14.95
C LEU A 285 -13.73 -5.70 -13.77
N GLY A 286 -14.20 -6.95 -13.86
CA GLY A 286 -14.91 -7.61 -12.77
C GLY A 286 -14.04 -7.80 -11.53
N ILE A 287 -12.78 -8.16 -11.72
CA ILE A 287 -11.81 -8.38 -10.63
C ILE A 287 -11.33 -7.06 -10.05
N GLU A 288 -11.00 -6.08 -10.88
CA GLU A 288 -10.60 -4.74 -10.43
C GLU A 288 -11.66 -4.12 -9.52
N ARG A 289 -12.95 -4.24 -9.85
CA ARG A 289 -14.06 -3.77 -9.00
C ARG A 289 -14.11 -4.44 -7.62
N ARG A 290 -13.68 -5.70 -7.52
CA ARG A 290 -13.67 -6.43 -6.23
C ARG A 290 -12.55 -5.91 -5.32
N PHE A 291 -11.37 -5.61 -5.87
CA PHE A 291 -10.20 -5.15 -5.11
C PHE A 291 -10.12 -3.62 -4.93
N SER A 292 -10.82 -2.85 -5.76
CA SER A 292 -10.94 -1.40 -5.63
C SER A 292 -11.93 -0.96 -4.55
N ARG A 293 -12.54 -1.89 -3.80
CA ARG A 293 -13.38 -1.55 -2.63
C ARG A 293 -12.59 -0.65 -1.68
N GLY A 294 -13.10 0.57 -1.54
CA GLY A 294 -12.34 1.66 -0.98
C GLY A 294 -11.21 2.09 -1.92
N ALA A 295 -11.52 2.82 -2.99
CA ALA A 295 -10.61 3.64 -3.77
C ALA A 295 -11.44 4.82 -4.29
N VAL A 296 -10.87 6.04 -4.29
CA VAL A 296 -11.60 7.27 -4.70
C VAL A 296 -11.75 7.35 -6.23
N ARG A 297 -10.98 6.56 -6.98
CA ARG A 297 -11.11 6.52 -8.43
C ARG A 297 -12.29 5.64 -8.80
N THR A 298 -13.40 6.28 -9.22
CA THR A 298 -14.27 5.67 -10.23
C THR A 298 -13.37 5.31 -11.40
N PRO A 299 -13.12 4.03 -11.70
CA PRO A 299 -12.52 3.69 -12.98
C PRO A 299 -13.47 4.26 -14.04
N SER A 300 -12.95 5.04 -14.98
CA SER A 300 -13.70 5.38 -16.19
C SER A 300 -14.29 4.08 -16.71
N GLY A 301 -15.62 3.93 -16.65
CA GLY A 301 -16.28 2.72 -17.13
C GLY A 301 -15.91 2.47 -18.60
N PRO A 302 -15.97 1.23 -19.08
CA PRO A 302 -15.68 0.95 -20.48
C PRO A 302 -16.51 1.86 -21.40
N LEU A 303 -15.95 2.20 -22.57
CA LEU A 303 -16.61 3.05 -23.57
C LEU A 303 -17.98 2.48 -24.02
N LEU A 304 -18.17 1.16 -23.97
CA LEU A 304 -19.36 0.44 -24.43
C LEU A 304 -20.67 0.82 -23.69
N PRO A 305 -20.78 0.77 -22.34
CA PRO A 305 -21.98 1.22 -21.64
C PRO A 305 -22.27 2.72 -21.80
N ASN A 306 -21.24 3.56 -21.95
CA ASN A 306 -21.44 5.00 -22.18
C ASN A 306 -21.90 5.31 -23.61
N ALA A 307 -21.45 4.53 -24.61
CA ALA A 307 -21.85 4.68 -26.01
C ALA A 307 -23.33 4.29 -26.24
N LEU A 308 -23.84 3.26 -25.56
CA LEU A 308 -25.26 2.90 -25.58
C LEU A 308 -26.14 3.93 -24.84
N GLY A 309 -25.61 4.55 -23.77
CA GLY A 309 -26.27 5.68 -23.11
C GLY A 309 -26.48 6.87 -24.05
N PHE A 310 -25.47 7.17 -24.88
CA PHE A 310 -25.49 8.26 -25.87
C PHE A 310 -26.54 8.04 -26.99
N LEU A 311 -26.80 6.80 -27.39
CA LEU A 311 -27.83 6.45 -28.39
C LEU A 311 -29.25 6.39 -27.80
N SER A 312 -29.40 6.23 -26.48
CA SER A 312 -30.70 6.07 -25.81
C SER A 312 -31.36 7.36 -25.32
N GLY A 313 -30.80 8.54 -25.62
CA GLY A 313 -31.37 9.82 -25.20
C GLY A 313 -31.46 10.02 -23.67
N ARG A 314 -30.88 9.12 -22.86
CA ARG A 314 -30.75 9.32 -21.42
C ARG A 314 -29.61 10.29 -21.18
N GLY A 315 -29.98 11.56 -21.00
CA GLY A 315 -29.11 12.61 -20.50
C GLY A 315 -28.30 12.13 -19.31
N ALA A 316 -27.08 12.66 -19.19
CA ALA A 316 -26.14 12.41 -18.12
C ALA A 316 -26.86 12.19 -16.78
N ALA A 317 -26.59 11.07 -16.12
CA ALA A 317 -27.11 10.80 -14.79
C ALA A 317 -26.89 12.03 -13.91
N PRO A 318 -27.90 12.46 -13.11
CA PRO A 318 -27.78 13.65 -12.29
C PRO A 318 -26.53 13.49 -11.43
N ALA A 319 -25.67 14.51 -11.46
CA ALA A 319 -24.52 14.58 -10.56
C ALA A 319 -25.05 14.30 -9.15
N VAL A 320 -24.57 13.20 -8.54
CA VAL A 320 -24.85 12.89 -7.15
C VAL A 320 -24.43 14.12 -6.36
N LYS A 321 -25.41 14.82 -5.80
CA LYS A 321 -25.19 15.99 -4.95
C LYS A 321 -24.17 15.54 -3.90
N PRO A 322 -23.00 16.19 -3.75
CA PRO A 322 -22.11 15.86 -2.65
C PRO A 322 -22.95 15.91 -1.38
N PRO A 323 -22.81 14.93 -0.46
CA PRO A 323 -23.54 14.98 0.79
C PRO A 323 -23.28 16.36 1.39
N SER A 324 -24.37 17.07 1.71
CA SER A 324 -24.28 18.34 2.43
C SER A 324 -23.31 18.14 3.58
N PRO A 325 -22.36 19.06 3.83
CA PRO A 325 -21.55 18.97 5.04
C PRO A 325 -22.55 18.81 6.19
N ALA A 326 -22.45 17.68 6.89
CA ALA A 326 -23.25 17.47 8.08
C ALA A 326 -23.06 18.72 8.93
N PRO A 327 -24.14 19.34 9.46
CA PRO A 327 -23.97 20.45 10.37
C PRO A 327 -22.96 20.02 11.43
N ALA A 328 -21.96 20.86 11.68
CA ALA A 328 -20.94 20.64 12.70
C ALA A 328 -21.63 19.99 13.90
N SER A 329 -21.26 18.73 14.16
CA SER A 329 -21.94 17.88 15.12
C SER A 329 -22.08 18.68 16.40
N THR A 330 -23.32 18.98 16.77
CA THR A 330 -23.67 19.47 18.09
C THR A 330 -22.95 18.55 19.05
N THR A 331 -22.15 19.13 19.95
CA THR A 331 -21.28 18.45 20.91
C THR A 331 -22.12 17.49 21.75
N ALA A 332 -22.38 16.29 21.22
CA ALA A 332 -22.97 15.21 21.99
C ALA A 332 -21.99 14.98 23.13
N ALA A 333 -22.48 15.06 24.36
CA ALA A 333 -21.67 14.96 25.56
C ALA A 333 -20.78 13.72 25.45
N ARG A 334 -19.48 13.93 25.21
CA ARG A 334 -18.52 12.84 25.09
C ARG A 334 -18.51 12.10 26.42
N LYS A 335 -18.70 10.78 26.37
CA LYS A 335 -18.45 9.94 27.53
C LYS A 335 -16.94 9.99 27.79
N PRO A 336 -16.49 10.22 29.04
CA PRO A 336 -15.08 10.32 29.30
C PRO A 336 -14.34 9.03 28.89
N LEU A 337 -13.17 9.18 28.24
CA LEU A 337 -12.20 8.12 28.00
C LEU A 337 -11.89 7.34 29.27
N VAL A 338 -11.91 7.99 30.44
CA VAL A 338 -11.72 7.35 31.74
C VAL A 338 -12.77 7.82 32.75
N THR A 339 -13.62 6.89 33.19
CA THR A 339 -14.55 7.16 34.30
C THR A 339 -13.80 7.01 35.62
N PRO A 340 -13.89 7.95 36.60
CA PRO A 340 -13.30 7.78 37.91
C PRO A 340 -13.80 6.49 38.57
N GLY A 341 -12.92 5.49 38.73
CA GLY A 341 -13.23 4.18 39.31
C GLY A 341 -13.45 3.02 38.33
N GLU A 342 -13.47 3.24 37.01
CA GLU A 342 -13.51 2.14 36.03
C GLU A 342 -12.18 1.36 36.00
N LYS A 343 -12.26 0.03 36.10
CA LYS A 343 -11.12 -0.91 36.09
C LYS A 343 -10.32 -0.94 34.78
N LEU A 344 -10.64 -0.12 33.79
CA LEU A 344 -9.95 -0.08 32.50
C LEU A 344 -8.49 0.45 32.63
N ALA A 345 -8.14 1.12 33.73
CA ALA A 345 -6.86 1.83 33.88
C ALA A 345 -5.88 1.25 34.93
N ARG A 346 -6.18 0.15 35.65
CA ARG A 346 -5.21 -0.41 36.64
C ARG A 346 -4.04 -1.20 36.04
N ARG A 347 -3.85 -1.18 34.71
CA ARG A 347 -2.73 -1.88 34.02
C ARG A 347 -1.79 -0.97 33.23
N GLY A 348 -2.07 0.34 33.14
CA GLY A 348 -1.29 1.32 32.38
C GLY A 348 -0.15 1.98 33.14
N ILE A 349 0.42 1.34 34.17
CA ILE A 349 1.35 1.96 35.13
C ILE A 349 2.72 1.29 34.95
N GLY A 350 3.21 1.23 33.70
CA GLY A 350 4.50 0.62 33.39
C GLY A 350 5.66 1.55 33.74
N ARG A 351 6.68 1.06 34.47
CA ARG A 351 7.95 1.77 34.66
C ARG A 351 8.84 1.53 33.45
N VAL A 352 9.32 2.58 32.78
CA VAL A 352 10.24 2.45 31.63
C VAL A 352 11.63 2.89 32.06
N GLU A 353 12.63 2.07 31.78
CA GLU A 353 14.03 2.38 32.04
C GLU A 353 14.84 2.13 30.77
N ILE A 354 15.58 3.16 30.35
CA ILE A 354 16.44 3.19 29.17
C ILE A 354 17.88 3.36 29.69
N ARG A 355 18.77 2.43 29.33
CA ARG A 355 20.16 2.42 29.80
C ARG A 355 21.14 2.30 28.64
N ASP A 356 22.06 3.26 28.56
CA ASP A 356 23.16 3.33 27.58
C ASP A 356 22.74 3.04 26.12
N VAL A 357 21.54 3.50 25.74
CA VAL A 357 20.99 3.18 24.42
C VAL A 357 21.68 4.02 23.35
N SER A 358 22.35 3.31 22.42
CA SER A 358 22.89 3.92 21.20
C SER A 358 22.30 3.29 19.95
N LYS A 359 22.18 4.10 18.91
CA LYS A 359 21.66 3.68 17.61
C LYS A 359 22.39 4.37 16.46
N ARG A 360 22.80 3.58 15.47
CA ARG A 360 23.48 3.99 14.25
C ARG A 360 22.71 3.49 13.03
N PHE A 361 22.64 4.34 12.00
CA PHE A 361 22.16 3.98 10.67
C PHE A 361 23.31 4.15 9.69
N GLY A 362 23.96 3.02 9.35
CA GLY A 362 25.23 3.04 8.63
C GLY A 362 26.29 3.79 9.44
N ALA A 363 26.84 4.86 8.87
CA ALA A 363 27.84 5.68 9.55
C ALA A 363 27.25 6.69 10.55
N LEU A 364 25.97 7.05 10.41
CA LEU A 364 25.33 8.11 11.20
C LEU A 364 24.89 7.60 12.57
N THR A 365 25.43 8.18 13.64
CA THR A 365 24.93 7.96 15.01
C THR A 365 23.74 8.88 15.28
N VAL A 366 22.59 8.29 15.62
CA VAL A 366 21.33 9.02 15.87
C VAL A 366 20.98 9.03 17.36
N LEU A 367 21.35 8.00 18.12
CA LEU A 367 21.31 7.99 19.58
C LEU A 367 22.71 7.64 20.09
N ASP A 368 23.20 8.37 21.09
CA ASP A 368 24.56 8.24 21.63
C ASP A 368 24.53 8.18 23.16
N GLY A 369 24.49 6.96 23.70
CA GLY A 369 24.53 6.69 25.15
C GLY A 369 23.38 7.32 25.93
N VAL A 370 22.13 7.03 25.54
CA VAL A 370 20.95 7.64 26.17
C VAL A 370 20.53 6.86 27.42
N ASP A 371 20.50 7.55 28.57
CA ASP A 371 19.92 7.08 29.83
C ASP A 371 18.66 7.89 30.18
N LEU A 372 17.55 7.20 30.47
CA LEU A 372 16.29 7.83 30.82
C LEU A 372 15.42 6.91 31.68
N ASP A 373 14.93 7.43 32.81
CA ASP A 373 14.00 6.77 33.70
C ASP A 373 12.63 7.45 33.65
N LEU A 374 11.58 6.69 33.38
CA LEU A 374 10.21 7.18 33.31
C LEU A 374 9.39 6.57 34.45
N ALA A 375 8.86 7.45 35.30
CA ALA A 375 8.06 7.03 36.43
C ALA A 375 6.73 6.41 35.96
N PRO A 376 6.26 5.34 36.61
CA PRO A 376 5.03 4.69 36.22
C PRO A 376 3.83 5.61 36.50
N GLY A 377 2.89 5.67 35.56
CA GLY A 377 1.73 6.56 35.61
C GLY A 377 2.03 8.04 35.35
N SER A 378 3.27 8.38 34.98
CA SER A 378 3.66 9.76 34.65
C SER A 378 3.58 10.06 33.16
N VAL A 379 3.46 11.34 32.84
CA VAL A 379 3.50 11.87 31.47
C VAL A 379 4.86 12.52 31.23
N THR A 380 5.62 11.98 30.30
CA THR A 380 6.90 12.55 29.87
C THR A 380 6.81 13.11 28.46
N ALA A 381 7.13 14.39 28.29
CA ALA A 381 7.22 15.01 26.97
C ALA A 381 8.68 15.15 26.52
N ILE A 382 8.98 14.66 25.32
CA ILE A 382 10.29 14.75 24.69
C ILE A 382 10.23 15.86 23.63
N VAL A 383 11.05 16.90 23.82
CA VAL A 383 11.13 18.09 22.98
C VAL A 383 12.55 18.29 22.46
N GLY A 384 12.68 19.01 21.35
CA GLY A 384 13.99 19.30 20.74
C GLY A 384 13.93 19.49 19.24
N PRO A 385 15.01 19.95 18.60
CA PRO A 385 15.05 20.21 17.17
C PRO A 385 14.80 18.95 16.33
N SER A 386 14.44 19.15 15.06
CA SER A 386 14.37 18.08 14.07
C SER A 386 15.73 17.39 13.94
N GLY A 387 15.74 16.06 13.84
CA GLY A 387 16.98 15.28 13.78
C GLY A 387 17.65 15.00 15.14
N ALA A 388 17.09 15.47 16.25
CA ALA A 388 17.64 15.21 17.60
C ALA A 388 17.58 13.74 18.07
N GLY A 389 16.89 12.85 17.33
CA GLY A 389 16.73 11.44 17.69
C GLY A 389 15.45 11.10 18.48
N LYS A 390 14.53 12.05 18.67
CA LYS A 390 13.29 11.89 19.48
C LYS A 390 12.43 10.68 19.06
N SER A 391 12.03 10.62 17.78
CA SER A 391 11.23 9.52 17.24
C SER A 391 11.99 8.20 17.26
N THR A 392 13.31 8.23 17.04
CA THR A 392 14.18 7.04 17.15
C THR A 392 14.18 6.50 18.57
N LEU A 393 14.35 7.35 19.58
CA LEU A 393 14.29 6.96 20.99
C LEU A 393 12.92 6.38 21.34
N LEU A 394 11.83 6.97 20.85
CA LEU A 394 10.49 6.45 21.10
C LEU A 394 10.29 5.07 20.44
N ARG A 395 10.82 4.85 19.24
CA ARG A 395 10.79 3.57 18.52
C ARG A 395 11.69 2.48 19.14
N THR A 396 12.71 2.83 19.94
CA THR A 396 13.47 1.81 20.68
C THR A 396 12.67 1.27 21.88
N ILE A 397 11.77 2.08 22.47
CA ILE A 397 10.95 1.65 23.61
C ILE A 397 10.04 0.47 23.25
N ASN A 398 9.35 0.53 22.11
CA ASN A 398 8.51 -0.58 21.63
C ASN A 398 9.26 -1.58 20.72
N HIS A 399 10.59 -1.43 20.62
CA HIS A 399 11.45 -2.28 19.81
C HIS A 399 11.03 -2.35 18.34
N LEU A 400 10.50 -1.25 17.78
CA LEU A 400 10.42 -1.08 16.32
C LEU A 400 11.80 -0.78 15.74
N GLU A 401 12.66 -0.12 16.51
CA GLU A 401 14.06 0.07 16.20
C GLU A 401 14.94 -0.75 17.14
N ARG A 402 15.82 -1.58 16.58
CA ARG A 402 16.79 -2.36 17.35
C ARG A 402 17.93 -1.45 17.82
N THR A 403 18.30 -1.54 19.09
CA THR A 403 19.46 -0.83 19.65
C THR A 403 20.79 -1.51 19.27
N ASP A 404 21.86 -0.72 19.09
CA ASP A 404 23.20 -1.27 18.86
C ASP A 404 23.93 -1.54 20.19
N THR A 405 23.74 -0.66 21.17
CA THR A 405 24.19 -0.83 22.56
C THR A 405 23.05 -0.47 23.51
N GLY A 406 23.19 -0.88 24.77
CA GLY A 406 22.21 -0.60 25.82
C GLY A 406 20.91 -1.39 25.67
N PHE A 407 19.96 -1.08 26.54
CA PHE A 407 18.68 -1.78 26.60
C PHE A 407 17.54 -0.89 27.11
N VAL A 408 16.32 -1.38 26.86
CA VAL A 408 15.08 -0.83 27.42
C VAL A 408 14.37 -1.93 28.22
N THR A 409 13.92 -1.58 29.43
CA THR A 409 13.07 -2.42 30.27
C THR A 409 11.70 -1.76 30.49
N ILE A 410 10.68 -2.60 30.66
CA ILE A 410 9.36 -2.21 31.15
C ILE A 410 9.01 -3.10 32.33
N ASP A 411 8.76 -2.51 33.50
CA ASP A 411 8.59 -3.23 34.77
C ASP A 411 9.73 -4.23 35.02
N ASP A 412 10.97 -3.77 34.81
CA ASP A 412 12.22 -4.54 34.94
C ASP A 412 12.36 -5.72 33.95
N GLU A 413 11.41 -5.90 33.02
CA GLU A 413 11.50 -6.88 31.94
C GLU A 413 12.08 -6.24 30.67
N LEU A 414 13.19 -6.79 30.15
CA LEU A 414 13.80 -6.34 28.89
C LEU A 414 12.78 -6.42 27.75
N VAL A 415 12.68 -5.41 26.89
CA VAL A 415 11.66 -5.43 25.81
C VAL A 415 12.09 -6.34 24.64
N GLY A 416 13.30 -6.13 24.11
CA GLY A 416 13.78 -6.80 22.89
C GLY A 416 14.79 -7.93 23.11
N TYR A 417 15.31 -8.07 24.32
CA TYR A 417 16.47 -8.88 24.60
C TYR A 417 16.26 -9.85 25.77
N HIS A 418 17.03 -10.92 25.79
CA HIS A 418 17.29 -11.72 26.98
C HIS A 418 18.76 -11.55 27.38
N ARG A 419 19.01 -11.50 28.68
CA ARG A 419 20.34 -11.31 29.24
C ARG A 419 20.89 -12.65 29.73
N ASP A 420 22.08 -13.00 29.26
CA ASP A 420 22.89 -14.10 29.78
C ASP A 420 24.26 -13.53 30.19
N GLY A 421 24.51 -13.51 31.50
CA GLY A 421 25.66 -12.81 32.09
C GLY A 421 25.71 -11.32 31.73
N HIS A 422 26.73 -10.93 30.96
CA HIS A 422 26.95 -9.56 30.47
C HIS A 422 26.56 -9.36 29.01
N THR A 423 25.96 -10.37 28.37
CA THR A 423 25.61 -10.33 26.95
C THR A 423 24.10 -10.27 26.76
N LEU A 424 23.66 -9.41 25.84
CA LEU A 424 22.26 -9.28 25.44
C LEU A 424 22.03 -10.03 24.12
N PHE A 425 21.15 -11.02 24.15
CA PHE A 425 20.74 -11.78 22.98
C PHE A 425 19.36 -11.30 22.53
N GLU A 426 19.24 -10.93 21.26
CA GLU A 426 17.96 -10.51 20.68
C GLU A 426 16.96 -11.66 20.72
N LEU A 427 15.74 -11.34 21.13
CA LEU A 427 14.67 -12.31 21.23
C LEU A 427 14.18 -12.73 19.84
N LYS A 428 13.62 -13.93 19.76
CA LYS A 428 12.88 -14.34 18.56
C LYS A 428 11.63 -13.47 18.40
N GLU A 429 11.26 -13.22 17.14
CA GLU A 429 10.10 -12.42 16.72
C GLU A 429 8.80 -12.72 17.49
N ALA A 430 8.56 -13.98 17.89
CA ALA A 430 7.38 -14.39 18.63
C ALA A 430 7.31 -13.86 20.08
N ALA A 431 8.46 -13.62 20.73
CA ALA A 431 8.52 -13.01 22.05
C ALA A 431 8.45 -11.48 21.94
N ILE A 432 9.20 -10.89 20.99
CA ILE A 432 9.18 -9.45 20.70
C ILE A 432 7.75 -8.96 20.46
N ARG A 433 6.99 -9.63 19.59
CA ARG A 433 5.62 -9.19 19.27
C ARG A 433 4.69 -9.16 20.48
N ARG A 434 4.87 -10.11 21.41
CA ARG A 434 4.04 -10.21 22.63
C ARG A 434 4.36 -9.08 23.59
N ARG A 435 5.65 -8.79 23.79
CA ARG A 435 6.11 -7.65 24.61
C ARG A 435 5.68 -6.31 23.99
N ARG A 436 5.78 -6.19 22.67
CA ARG A 436 5.34 -5.00 21.93
C ARG A 436 3.84 -4.74 22.04
N ALA A 437 3.00 -5.77 22.07
CA ALA A 437 1.56 -5.60 22.28
C ALA A 437 1.19 -4.97 23.63
N ALA A 438 2.10 -4.98 24.61
CA ALA A 438 1.93 -4.27 25.88
C ALA A 438 2.32 -2.78 25.78
N ILE A 439 2.78 -2.30 24.63
CA ILE A 439 3.27 -0.93 24.40
C ILE A 439 2.48 -0.34 23.24
N GLY A 440 1.56 0.57 23.53
CA GLY A 440 0.76 1.23 22.50
C GLY A 440 1.57 2.32 21.83
N MET A 441 1.45 2.45 20.51
CA MET A 441 2.10 3.53 19.76
C MET A 441 1.11 4.23 18.84
N VAL A 442 1.14 5.55 18.86
CA VAL A 442 0.39 6.45 17.98
C VAL A 442 1.41 7.21 17.12
N PHE A 443 1.26 7.09 15.80
CA PHE A 443 2.18 7.62 14.81
C PHE A 443 1.76 9.01 14.33
N GLN A 444 2.71 9.77 13.79
CA GLN A 444 2.49 11.07 13.15
C GLN A 444 1.48 10.99 11.99
N ASN A 445 1.63 10.04 11.07
CA ASN A 445 0.79 9.90 9.88
C ASN A 445 -0.45 9.00 10.10
N PHE A 446 -0.89 8.81 11.34
CA PHE A 446 -2.03 7.96 11.79
C PHE A 446 -1.85 6.45 11.53
N ASN A 447 -1.23 6.08 10.40
CA ASN A 447 -0.96 4.73 9.90
C ASN A 447 -2.16 3.78 10.07
N LEU A 448 -3.37 4.24 9.72
CA LEU A 448 -4.55 3.37 9.64
C LEU A 448 -4.45 2.46 8.41
N PHE A 449 -4.96 1.24 8.52
CA PHE A 449 -5.01 0.29 7.42
C PHE A 449 -6.14 0.69 6.45
N PRO A 450 -5.83 1.14 5.23
CA PRO A 450 -6.79 1.82 4.36
C PRO A 450 -7.85 0.90 3.74
N HIS A 451 -7.58 -0.41 3.71
CA HIS A 451 -8.49 -1.45 3.24
C HIS A 451 -9.40 -2.02 4.33
N LEU A 452 -9.18 -1.63 5.60
CA LEU A 452 -10.03 -2.00 6.72
C LEU A 452 -10.93 -0.81 7.10
N THR A 453 -12.13 -1.10 7.58
CA THR A 453 -13.01 -0.13 8.23
C THR A 453 -12.41 0.35 9.56
N VAL A 454 -12.99 1.38 10.16
CA VAL A 454 -12.57 1.91 11.46
C VAL A 454 -12.64 0.83 12.54
N ILE A 455 -13.76 0.09 12.62
CA ILE A 455 -13.90 -0.96 13.61
C ILE A 455 -12.91 -2.11 13.36
N GLU A 456 -12.70 -2.51 12.11
CA GLU A 456 -11.71 -3.52 11.74
C GLU A 456 -10.28 -3.09 12.11
N ASN A 457 -9.95 -1.80 11.94
CA ASN A 457 -8.67 -1.25 12.38
C ASN A 457 -8.45 -1.40 13.89
N ILE A 458 -9.49 -1.17 14.69
CA ILE A 458 -9.41 -1.22 16.16
C ILE A 458 -9.33 -2.68 16.65
N ILE A 459 -10.12 -3.59 16.06
CA ILE A 459 -10.21 -4.99 16.55
C ILE A 459 -9.13 -5.92 16.01
N GLU A 460 -8.41 -5.57 14.93
CA GLU A 460 -7.42 -6.48 14.31
C GLU A 460 -6.39 -6.96 15.33
N ALA A 461 -5.81 -6.08 16.13
CA ALA A 461 -4.77 -6.45 17.09
C ALA A 461 -5.30 -7.25 18.30
N PRO A 462 -6.39 -6.84 18.99
CA PRO A 462 -7.01 -7.65 20.05
C PRO A 462 -7.36 -9.08 19.62
N VAL A 463 -7.97 -9.25 18.44
CA VAL A 463 -8.38 -10.57 17.95
C VAL A 463 -7.15 -11.41 17.54
N SER A 464 -6.19 -10.79 16.87
CA SER A 464 -5.07 -11.51 16.26
C SER A 464 -3.90 -11.81 17.19
N VAL A 465 -3.65 -10.93 18.16
CA VAL A 465 -2.48 -10.98 19.03
C VAL A 465 -2.86 -11.45 20.43
N GLN A 466 -3.97 -10.96 20.97
CA GLN A 466 -4.44 -11.33 22.32
C GLN A 466 -5.43 -12.50 22.31
N GLY A 467 -5.97 -12.86 21.14
CA GLY A 467 -6.94 -13.95 21.01
C GLY A 467 -8.31 -13.62 21.58
N VAL A 468 -8.65 -12.34 21.74
CA VAL A 468 -9.96 -11.88 22.20
C VAL A 468 -11.03 -12.31 21.20
N ALA A 469 -12.17 -12.78 21.71
CA ALA A 469 -13.30 -13.14 20.84
C ALA A 469 -13.75 -11.92 20.04
N ARG A 470 -14.08 -12.11 18.75
CA ARG A 470 -14.39 -11.00 17.84
C ARG A 470 -15.53 -10.11 18.38
N ASP A 471 -16.55 -10.71 18.95
CA ASP A 471 -17.71 -9.97 19.47
C ASP A 471 -17.34 -9.11 20.69
N GLU A 472 -16.52 -9.63 21.60
CA GLU A 472 -15.98 -8.86 22.73
C GLU A 472 -15.08 -7.71 22.26
N ALA A 473 -14.24 -7.95 21.25
CA ALA A 473 -13.40 -6.92 20.67
C ALA A 473 -14.23 -5.83 19.98
N VAL A 474 -15.31 -6.19 19.30
CA VAL A 474 -16.26 -5.26 18.66
C VAL A 474 -16.97 -4.39 19.69
N GLU A 475 -17.42 -4.96 20.81
CA GLU A 475 -18.06 -4.18 21.88
C GLU A 475 -17.08 -3.21 22.55
N LEU A 476 -15.85 -3.65 22.82
CA LEU A 476 -14.78 -2.77 23.30
C LEU A 476 -14.49 -1.64 22.29
N ALA A 477 -14.40 -1.96 21.00
CA ALA A 477 -14.15 -0.97 19.96
C ALA A 477 -15.27 0.07 19.86
N LYS A 478 -16.54 -0.33 20.00
CA LYS A 478 -17.67 0.60 20.02
C LYS A 478 -17.63 1.53 21.23
N ASP A 479 -17.31 1.04 22.42
CA ASP A 479 -17.17 1.88 23.62
C ASP A 479 -16.00 2.87 23.45
N LEU A 480 -14.86 2.43 22.90
CA LEU A 480 -13.74 3.34 22.57
C LEU A 480 -14.15 4.39 21.53
N LEU A 481 -14.88 4.01 20.48
CA LEU A 481 -15.40 4.93 19.47
C LEU A 481 -16.35 5.98 20.07
N ALA A 482 -17.22 5.58 20.98
CA ALA A 482 -18.09 6.51 21.69
C ALA A 482 -17.29 7.50 22.55
N ARG A 483 -16.26 7.02 23.27
CA ARG A 483 -15.40 7.86 24.13
C ARG A 483 -14.59 8.89 23.31
N ILE A 484 -14.06 8.50 22.16
CA ILE A 484 -13.36 9.46 21.26
C ILE A 484 -14.31 10.34 20.43
N GLY A 485 -15.64 10.17 20.57
CA GLY A 485 -16.65 10.95 19.88
C GLY A 485 -16.80 10.62 18.38
N LEU A 486 -16.73 9.34 18.00
CA LEU A 486 -16.93 8.83 16.63
C LEU A 486 -17.80 7.55 16.55
N PRO A 487 -18.91 7.42 17.30
CA PRO A 487 -19.71 6.18 17.34
C PRO A 487 -20.30 5.79 15.97
N GLU A 488 -20.69 6.77 15.15
CA GLU A 488 -21.30 6.56 13.84
C GLU A 488 -20.31 6.23 12.71
N LYS A 489 -19.00 6.22 13.00
CA LYS A 489 -17.94 5.99 12.02
C LYS A 489 -17.41 4.55 11.99
N ALA A 490 -17.99 3.63 12.75
CA ALA A 490 -17.51 2.25 12.87
C ALA A 490 -17.27 1.55 11.51
N ASP A 491 -18.21 1.68 10.57
CA ASP A 491 -18.15 1.05 9.25
C ASP A 491 -17.49 1.94 8.18
N ALA A 492 -17.04 3.14 8.55
CA ALA A 492 -16.34 4.02 7.63
C ALA A 492 -14.93 3.49 7.34
N TYR A 493 -14.41 3.77 6.14
CA TYR A 493 -12.99 3.56 5.83
C TYR A 493 -12.17 4.79 6.24
N PRO A 494 -10.88 4.66 6.59
CA PRO A 494 -10.02 5.77 6.99
C PRO A 494 -10.07 6.99 6.06
N ARG A 495 -10.14 6.74 4.74
CA ARG A 495 -10.23 7.78 3.71
C ARG A 495 -11.46 8.71 3.84
N HIS A 496 -12.52 8.28 4.53
CA HIS A 496 -13.77 9.03 4.71
C HIS A 496 -13.75 9.89 5.99
N LEU A 497 -12.61 9.92 6.68
CA LEU A 497 -12.41 10.64 7.93
C LEU A 497 -11.50 11.85 7.72
N SER A 498 -11.74 12.93 8.47
CA SER A 498 -10.79 14.05 8.56
C SER A 498 -9.49 13.60 9.27
N GLY A 499 -8.40 14.36 9.13
CA GLY A 499 -7.13 14.04 9.79
C GLY A 499 -7.27 13.85 11.32
N GLY A 500 -7.97 14.78 11.99
CA GLY A 500 -8.21 14.69 13.43
C GLY A 500 -9.06 13.46 13.82
N GLN A 501 -10.02 13.06 12.98
CA GLN A 501 -10.78 11.83 13.19
C GLN A 501 -9.92 10.57 13.01
N GLN A 502 -9.06 10.54 11.99
CA GLN A 502 -8.12 9.43 11.78
C GLN A 502 -7.18 9.27 12.97
N GLN A 503 -6.67 10.38 13.51
CA GLN A 503 -5.78 10.30 14.66
C GLN A 503 -6.49 9.81 15.93
N ARG A 504 -7.71 10.27 16.18
CA ARG A 504 -8.54 9.75 17.30
C ARG A 504 -8.79 8.24 17.16
N VAL A 505 -9.04 7.76 15.94
CA VAL A 505 -9.15 6.30 15.68
C VAL A 505 -7.82 5.57 15.92
N ALA A 506 -6.69 6.17 15.56
CA ALA A 506 -5.37 5.58 15.83
C ALA A 506 -5.10 5.46 17.34
N ILE A 507 -5.52 6.45 18.14
CA ILE A 507 -5.48 6.40 19.61
C ILE A 507 -6.36 5.26 20.12
N ALA A 508 -7.62 5.17 19.69
CA ALA A 508 -8.51 4.08 20.09
C ALA A 508 -7.95 2.69 19.72
N ARG A 509 -7.34 2.55 18.55
CA ARG A 509 -6.67 1.31 18.13
C ARG A 509 -5.52 0.92 19.05
N ALA A 510 -4.70 1.89 19.50
CA ALA A 510 -3.64 1.64 20.48
C ALA A 510 -4.22 1.25 21.86
N LEU A 511 -5.29 1.92 22.29
CA LEU A 511 -5.96 1.65 23.57
C LEU A 511 -6.67 0.30 23.62
N ALA A 512 -7.14 -0.21 22.49
CA ALA A 512 -7.82 -1.51 22.41
C ALA A 512 -6.94 -2.68 22.89
N LEU A 513 -5.61 -2.54 22.80
CA LEU A 513 -4.65 -3.51 23.32
C LEU A 513 -4.46 -3.44 24.84
N LYS A 514 -5.00 -2.43 25.52
CA LYS A 514 -4.83 -2.16 26.96
C LYS A 514 -3.35 -2.13 27.37
N PRO A 515 -2.53 -1.25 26.73
CA PRO A 515 -1.09 -1.23 26.93
C PRO A 515 -0.69 -0.71 28.32
N LYS A 516 0.52 -1.10 28.75
CA LYS A 516 1.18 -0.59 29.97
C LYS A 516 1.74 0.82 29.81
N VAL A 517 2.15 1.15 28.58
CA VAL A 517 2.77 2.43 28.21
C VAL A 517 2.19 2.87 26.87
N LEU A 518 1.84 4.15 26.76
CA LEU A 518 1.42 4.78 25.51
C LEU A 518 2.49 5.72 24.98
N LEU A 519 2.88 5.51 23.73
CA LEU A 519 3.88 6.30 23.03
C LEU A 519 3.19 7.13 21.95
N PHE A 520 3.44 8.44 21.91
CA PHE A 520 2.94 9.35 20.91
C PHE A 520 4.11 9.98 20.16
N ASP A 521 4.23 9.69 18.87
CA ASP A 521 5.27 10.25 17.99
C ASP A 521 4.65 11.37 17.17
N GLU A 522 4.80 12.62 17.63
CA GLU A 522 4.32 13.82 16.96
C GLU A 522 2.85 13.75 16.51
N PRO A 523 1.92 13.52 17.45
CA PRO A 523 0.55 13.12 17.10
C PRO A 523 -0.27 14.22 16.38
N THR A 524 0.20 15.47 16.36
CA THR A 524 -0.52 16.60 15.76
C THR A 524 0.22 17.24 14.59
N SER A 525 1.49 16.89 14.32
CA SER A 525 2.32 17.56 13.31
C SER A 525 1.80 17.43 11.87
N ALA A 526 0.99 16.40 11.58
CA ALA A 526 0.40 16.16 10.25
C ALA A 526 -1.04 16.67 10.11
N LEU A 527 -1.54 17.46 11.07
CA LEU A 527 -2.92 17.96 11.10
C LEU A 527 -3.00 19.43 10.70
N ASP A 528 -4.11 19.79 10.06
CA ASP A 528 -4.49 21.18 9.88
C ASP A 528 -4.67 21.85 11.27
N PRO A 529 -4.24 23.11 11.46
CA PRO A 529 -4.29 23.79 12.77
C PRO A 529 -5.67 23.76 13.45
N GLU A 530 -6.75 23.80 12.66
CA GLU A 530 -8.13 23.75 13.15
C GLU A 530 -8.50 22.40 13.81
N LEU A 531 -7.79 21.32 13.47
CA LEU A 531 -8.07 19.95 13.95
C LEU A 531 -7.18 19.51 15.12
N VAL A 532 -6.15 20.30 15.45
CA VAL A 532 -5.16 19.98 16.51
C VAL A 532 -5.83 19.87 17.88
N GLY A 533 -6.72 20.83 18.21
CA GLY A 533 -7.38 20.91 19.51
C GLY A 533 -8.15 19.64 19.88
N GLU A 534 -8.95 19.10 18.95
CA GLU A 534 -9.78 17.91 19.21
C GLU A 534 -8.96 16.66 19.55
N VAL A 535 -7.73 16.56 19.01
CA VAL A 535 -6.80 15.46 19.27
C VAL A 535 -6.10 15.67 20.60
N LEU A 536 -5.61 16.89 20.87
CA LEU A 536 -4.98 17.21 22.15
C LEU A 536 -5.93 17.01 23.33
N ASP A 537 -7.22 17.35 23.18
CA ASP A 537 -8.24 17.10 24.21
C ASP A 537 -8.30 15.62 24.63
N VAL A 538 -8.27 14.71 23.66
CA VAL A 538 -8.27 13.25 23.89
C VAL A 538 -7.00 12.82 24.63
N ILE A 539 -5.85 13.39 24.29
CA ILE A 539 -4.58 13.08 24.94
C ILE A 539 -4.54 13.65 26.37
N ARG A 540 -5.09 14.85 26.61
CA ARG A 540 -5.23 15.42 27.96
C ARG A 540 -6.04 14.51 28.87
N GLU A 541 -7.14 13.97 28.36
CA GLU A 541 -7.98 13.05 29.12
C GLU A 541 -7.27 11.73 29.46
N LEU A 542 -6.42 11.24 28.57
CA LEU A 542 -5.58 10.08 28.86
C LEU A 542 -4.51 10.41 29.90
N ALA A 543 -3.91 11.60 29.85
CA ALA A 543 -2.91 12.05 30.82
C ALA A 543 -3.48 12.07 32.25
N THR A 544 -4.71 12.56 32.44
CA THR A 544 -5.34 12.61 33.76
C THR A 544 -5.77 11.25 34.31
N SER A 545 -5.74 10.20 33.49
CA SER A 545 -6.09 8.83 33.92
C SER A 545 -5.02 8.09 34.72
N GLY A 546 -3.80 8.62 34.77
CA GLY A 546 -2.64 7.97 35.39
C GLY A 546 -2.03 6.86 34.53
N THR A 547 -2.19 6.95 33.20
CA THR A 547 -1.50 6.05 32.25
C THR A 547 -0.08 6.56 32.00
N THR A 548 0.93 5.68 32.02
CA THR A 548 2.31 6.04 31.63
C THR A 548 2.32 6.47 30.16
N MET A 549 2.73 7.71 29.90
CA MET A 549 2.73 8.29 28.56
C MET A 549 4.08 8.90 28.20
N VAL A 550 4.54 8.65 26.98
CA VAL A 550 5.72 9.31 26.39
C VAL A 550 5.29 10.02 25.12
N ILE A 551 5.45 11.34 25.09
CA ILE A 551 4.94 12.18 24.00
C ILE A 551 6.09 12.95 23.38
N VAL A 552 6.42 12.66 22.12
CA VAL A 552 7.25 13.53 21.29
C VAL A 552 6.33 14.59 20.69
N THR A 553 6.61 15.88 20.94
CA THR A 553 5.77 16.97 20.45
C THR A 553 6.55 18.26 20.22
N HIS A 554 6.04 19.11 19.33
CA HIS A 554 6.46 20.51 19.16
C HIS A 554 5.49 21.50 19.80
N GLU A 555 4.36 21.01 20.32
CA GLU A 555 3.33 21.83 20.98
C GLU A 555 3.75 22.14 22.44
N ILE A 556 4.59 23.16 22.63
CA ILE A 556 5.15 23.52 23.95
C ILE A 556 4.06 23.89 24.95
N GLY A 557 3.00 24.57 24.52
CA GLY A 557 1.86 24.92 25.37
C GLY A 557 1.17 23.68 25.94
N PHE A 558 0.95 22.67 25.08
CA PHE A 558 0.40 21.38 25.49
C PHE A 558 1.33 20.62 26.42
N ALA A 559 2.62 20.52 26.08
CA ALA A 559 3.61 19.85 26.93
C ALA A 559 3.70 20.50 28.33
N ARG A 560 3.56 21.83 28.42
CA ARG A 560 3.54 22.55 29.69
C ARG A 560 2.33 22.22 30.55
N GLU A 561 1.18 21.95 29.92
CA GLU A 561 -0.08 21.68 30.61
C GLU A 561 -0.15 20.24 31.13
N VAL A 562 0.31 19.25 30.36
CA VAL A 562 0.06 17.82 30.66
C VAL A 562 1.25 17.05 31.20
N ALA A 563 2.49 17.49 30.95
CA ALA A 563 3.66 16.68 31.26
C ALA A 563 4.12 16.87 32.71
N ASP A 564 4.45 15.77 33.38
CA ASP A 564 5.14 15.79 34.67
C ASP A 564 6.64 16.06 34.48
N THR A 565 7.20 15.50 33.40
CA THR A 565 8.63 15.57 33.07
C THR A 565 8.84 16.01 31.62
N ILE A 566 9.74 16.96 31.41
CA ILE A 566 10.23 17.39 30.11
C ILE A 566 11.64 16.86 29.91
N VAL A 567 11.87 16.25 28.74
CA VAL A 567 13.18 15.78 28.27
C VAL A 567 13.55 16.59 27.04
N PHE A 568 14.62 17.37 27.12
CA PHE A 568 15.18 18.09 25.98
C PHE A 568 16.31 17.27 25.35
N MET A 569 16.13 16.92 24.07
CA MET A 569 17.11 16.19 23.27
C MET A 569 17.72 17.08 22.19
N ASP A 570 19.02 16.92 21.96
CA ASP A 570 19.73 17.48 20.80
C ASP A 570 20.87 16.53 20.41
N SER A 571 21.11 16.39 19.10
CA SER A 571 22.25 15.64 18.56
C SER A 571 22.39 14.21 19.12
N GLY A 572 21.26 13.52 19.32
CA GLY A 572 21.21 12.15 19.81
C GLY A 572 21.44 11.96 21.31
N LYS A 573 21.48 13.04 22.09
CA LYS A 573 21.70 13.04 23.54
C LYS A 573 20.57 13.74 24.27
N ILE A 574 20.35 13.33 25.51
CA ILE A 574 19.52 14.08 26.46
C ILE A 574 20.40 15.13 27.12
N LEU A 575 20.07 16.41 26.94
CA LEU A 575 20.86 17.52 27.48
C LEU A 575 20.25 18.11 28.76
N GLU A 576 18.94 18.00 28.93
CA GLU A 576 18.25 18.53 30.10
C GLU A 576 16.96 17.75 30.40
N VAL A 577 16.72 17.46 31.68
CA VAL A 577 15.52 16.79 32.18
C VAL A 577 15.00 17.54 33.39
N GLY A 578 13.69 17.75 33.48
CA GLY A 578 13.06 18.32 34.67
C GLY A 578 11.58 18.61 34.49
N THR A 579 10.95 19.17 35.52
CA THR A 579 9.56 19.62 35.46
C THR A 579 9.36 20.70 34.37
N PRO A 580 8.15 20.85 33.81
CA PRO A 580 7.87 21.89 32.81
C PRO A 580 8.27 23.31 33.24
N SER A 581 8.04 23.69 34.50
CA SER A 581 8.44 25.01 35.02
C SER A 581 9.95 25.21 35.00
N ARG A 582 10.73 24.17 35.31
CA ARG A 582 12.19 24.23 35.27
C ARG A 582 12.69 24.34 33.84
N VAL A 583 12.26 23.46 32.94
CA VAL A 583 12.81 23.37 31.59
C VAL A 583 12.32 24.52 30.70
N PHE A 584 11.05 24.92 30.79
CA PHE A 584 10.49 25.95 29.91
C PHE A 584 10.64 27.39 30.41
N THR A 585 10.74 27.61 31.72
CA THR A 585 10.83 28.96 32.30
C THR A 585 12.25 29.32 32.75
N ALA A 586 12.99 28.36 33.30
CA ALA A 586 14.36 28.58 33.78
C ALA A 586 15.34 27.48 33.31
N PRO A 587 15.45 27.25 31.98
CA PRO A 587 16.37 26.24 31.42
C PRO A 587 17.82 26.49 31.86
N SER A 588 18.45 25.44 32.36
CA SER A 588 19.85 25.44 32.82
C SER A 588 20.84 25.23 31.68
N HIS A 589 20.47 24.48 30.64
CA HIS A 589 21.37 24.18 29.53
C HIS A 589 21.28 25.26 28.43
N GLN A 590 22.42 25.67 27.88
CA GLN A 590 22.49 26.72 26.86
C GLN A 590 21.70 26.35 25.58
N ARG A 591 21.84 25.12 25.10
CA ARG A 591 21.07 24.67 23.92
C ARG A 591 19.55 24.68 24.14
N THR A 592 19.08 24.34 25.32
CA THR A 592 17.66 24.42 25.66
C THR A 592 17.17 25.87 25.57
N ARG A 593 17.93 26.82 26.11
CA ARG A 593 17.65 28.27 25.99
C ARG A 593 17.56 28.71 24.53
N GLU A 594 18.55 28.35 23.72
CA GLU A 594 18.61 28.71 22.29
C GLU A 594 17.44 28.13 21.49
N PHE A 595 17.01 26.90 21.80
CA PHE A 595 15.86 26.27 21.15
C PHE A 595 14.56 26.96 21.55
N LEU A 596 14.33 27.15 22.86
CA LEU A 596 13.11 27.76 23.37
C LEU A 596 12.94 29.19 22.88
N ALA A 597 14.01 29.99 22.78
CA ALA A 597 13.95 31.35 22.26
C ALA A 597 13.55 31.45 20.77
N LYS A 598 13.55 30.34 20.03
CA LYS A 598 13.09 30.30 18.62
C LYS A 598 11.65 29.81 18.49
N VAL A 599 11.14 29.10 19.49
CA VAL A 599 9.85 28.38 19.42
C VAL A 599 8.79 29.06 20.31
N LEU A 600 9.22 29.79 21.34
CA LEU A 600 8.44 30.69 22.18
C LEU A 600 8.74 32.14 21.78
#